data_AF-A0A5J4P7V3-F1
#
_entry.id   AF-A0A5J4P7V3-F1
#
_cell.length_a   1.000
_cell.length_b   1.000
_cell.length_c   1.000
_cell.angle_alpha   90.00
_cell.angle_beta   90.00
_cell.angle_gamma   90.00
#
_symmetry.space_group_name_H-M   'P 1'
#
loop_
_entity.id
_entity.type
_entity.pdbx_description
1 polymer ?
#
loop_
_entity_poly.entity_id
_entity_poly.type
_entity_poly.pdbx_seq_one_letter_code
_entity_poly.pdbx_strand_id
1 'polypeptide(L)'
;MENFKKYATKHLGMNSLVLDGVIKSQANYLNPYILEERQLNVTQLDVFSRLMMDRIIFLGTQIDDYTGNTLQAQLLYLDSVDSSKDIS
;
A
#
# COMPACT_ATOMS: atom_id res chain seq x y z
N MET A 1 -2.67 14.19 -21.53
CA MET A 1 -3.61 15.27 -21.15
C MET A 1 -3.92 16.26 -22.27
N GLU A 2 -2.93 16.73 -23.04
CA GLU A 2 -3.11 17.83 -24.01
C GLU A 2 -4.04 17.48 -25.18
N ASN A 3 -3.98 16.24 -25.69
CA ASN A 3 -4.85 15.76 -26.77
C ASN A 3 -6.34 15.69 -26.37
N PHE A 4 -6.65 15.41 -25.10
CA PHE A 4 -8.02 15.35 -24.59
C PHE A 4 -8.64 16.75 -24.46
N LYS A 5 -7.87 17.72 -23.95
CA LYS A 5 -8.31 19.13 -23.85
C LYS A 5 -8.64 19.72 -25.22
N LYS A 6 -7.85 19.38 -26.25
CA LYS A 6 -8.06 19.85 -27.62
C LYS A 6 -9.30 19.23 -28.29
N TYR A 7 -9.64 17.98 -27.98
CA TYR A 7 -10.86 17.32 -28.46
C TYR A 7 -12.12 17.89 -27.80
N ALA A 8 -12.11 18.04 -26.47
CA ALA A 8 -13.24 18.54 -25.69
C ALA A 8 -13.63 19.99 -26.04
N THR A 9 -12.64 20.86 -26.28
CA THR A 9 -12.88 22.27 -26.62
C THR A 9 -13.25 22.48 -28.09
N LYS A 10 -12.65 21.72 -29.02
CA LYS A 10 -12.79 21.95 -30.47
C LYS A 10 -13.89 21.12 -31.15
N HIS A 11 -14.25 19.96 -30.61
CA HIS A 11 -15.29 19.10 -31.20
C HIS A 11 -16.61 19.09 -30.42
N LEU A 12 -16.55 19.30 -29.11
CA LEU A 12 -17.75 19.31 -28.26
C LEU A 12 -18.17 20.73 -27.83
N GLY A 13 -17.46 21.76 -28.30
CA GLY A 13 -17.80 23.17 -28.04
C GLY A 13 -17.76 23.58 -26.56
N MET A 14 -17.12 22.79 -25.70
CA MET A 14 -17.13 23.03 -24.25
C MET A 14 -16.19 24.18 -23.87
N ASN A 15 -16.66 25.05 -22.97
CA ASN A 15 -15.91 26.20 -22.48
C ASN A 15 -14.65 25.76 -21.72
N SER A 16 -13.48 26.24 -22.16
CA SER A 16 -12.18 25.84 -21.60
C SER A 16 -12.04 26.15 -20.10
N LEU A 17 -12.77 27.13 -19.57
CA LEU A 17 -12.74 27.48 -18.13
C LEU A 17 -13.49 26.45 -17.29
N VAL A 18 -14.62 25.94 -17.81
CA VAL A 18 -15.39 24.86 -17.16
C VAL A 18 -14.61 23.56 -17.25
N LEU A 19 -13.99 23.29 -18.39
CA LEU A 19 -13.14 22.11 -18.57
C LEU A 19 -11.91 22.15 -17.63
N ASP A 20 -11.26 23.30 -17.45
CA ASP A 20 -10.17 23.43 -16.47
C ASP A 20 -10.65 23.29 -15.03
N GLY A 21 -11.86 23.76 -14.69
CA GLY A 21 -12.45 23.56 -13.36
C GLY A 21 -12.78 22.10 -13.05
N VAL A 22 -13.29 21.36 -14.04
CA VAL A 22 -13.55 19.91 -13.93
C VAL A 22 -12.24 19.12 -13.86
N ILE A 23 -11.24 19.48 -14.66
CA ILE A 23 -9.92 18.83 -14.61
C ILE A 23 -9.22 19.09 -13.27
N LYS A 24 -9.30 20.32 -12.73
CA LYS A 24 -8.74 20.64 -11.39
C LYS A 24 -9.49 19.95 -10.25
N SER A 25 -10.82 19.86 -10.31
CA SER A 25 -11.59 19.13 -9.30
C SER A 25 -11.39 17.62 -9.39
N GLN A 26 -11.15 17.06 -10.58
CA GLN A 26 -10.77 15.67 -10.75
C GLN A 26 -9.31 15.41 -10.32
N ALA A 27 -8.42 16.39 -10.44
CA ALA A 27 -7.07 16.33 -9.85
C ALA A 27 -7.10 16.35 -8.31
N ASN A 28 -8.15 16.89 -7.69
CA ASN A 28 -8.37 16.76 -6.24
C ASN A 28 -8.98 15.39 -5.84
N TYR A 29 -9.56 14.64 -6.80
CA TYR A 29 -10.06 13.26 -6.60
C TYR A 29 -9.04 12.19 -7.00
N LEU A 30 -8.05 12.53 -7.82
CA LEU A 30 -6.77 11.85 -7.84
C LEU A 30 -6.09 12.24 -6.54
N ASN A 31 -6.44 11.51 -5.49
CA ASN A 31 -5.64 11.37 -4.28
C ASN A 31 -4.18 11.48 -4.72
N PRO A 32 -3.42 12.50 -4.29
CA PRO A 32 -1.99 12.49 -4.47
C PRO A 32 -1.55 11.29 -3.66
N TYR A 33 -1.49 10.13 -4.31
CA TYR A 33 -1.17 8.87 -3.69
C TYR A 33 0.33 8.92 -3.46
N ILE A 34 0.74 9.78 -2.51
CA ILE A 34 1.93 9.68 -1.69
C ILE A 34 3.13 9.26 -2.54
N LEU A 35 3.48 10.09 -3.52
CA LEU A 35 4.72 9.95 -4.29
C LEU A 35 5.82 10.88 -3.77
N GLU A 36 5.58 11.61 -2.68
CA GLU A 36 6.63 12.31 -1.93
C GLU A 36 6.82 11.64 -0.57
N GLU A 37 7.91 10.86 -0.51
CA GLU A 37 8.67 10.53 0.71
C GLU A 37 7.87 10.00 1.91
N ARG A 38 7.17 8.87 1.76
CA ARG A 38 7.43 7.87 2.79
C ARG A 38 8.84 7.36 2.52
N GLN A 39 9.80 7.97 3.23
CA GLN A 39 11.15 7.47 3.40
C GLN A 39 11.10 5.95 3.38
N LEU A 40 11.94 5.36 2.54
CA LEU A 40 12.22 3.94 2.53
C LEU A 40 12.25 3.41 3.98
N ASN A 41 11.15 2.82 4.45
CA ASN A 41 11.19 1.85 5.54
C ASN A 41 11.73 0.51 5.02
N VAL A 42 12.53 0.54 3.95
CA VAL A 42 13.17 -0.60 3.30
C VAL A 42 14.21 -1.23 4.23
N THR A 43 14.60 -0.56 5.31
CA THR A 43 15.51 -1.12 6.32
C THR A 43 14.79 -1.69 7.55
N GLN A 44 13.57 -1.24 7.89
CA GLN A 44 12.84 -1.77 9.05
C GLN A 44 12.10 -3.09 8.75
N LEU A 45 11.84 -3.39 7.47
CA LEU A 45 11.20 -4.63 7.04
C LEU A 45 12.16 -5.83 6.94
N ASP A 46 13.47 -5.61 7.04
CA ASP A 46 14.44 -6.68 6.80
C ASP A 46 14.78 -7.47 8.09
N VAL A 47 14.80 -6.80 9.25
CA VAL A 47 15.13 -7.46 10.52
C VAL A 47 14.02 -8.43 10.95
N PHE A 48 12.75 -8.01 10.89
CA PHE A 48 11.63 -8.90 11.22
C PHE A 48 11.50 -10.06 10.25
N SER A 49 11.75 -9.84 8.96
CA SER A 49 11.74 -10.90 7.95
C SER A 49 12.88 -11.90 8.19
N ARG A 50 14.08 -11.42 8.55
CA ARG A 50 15.21 -12.27 8.90
C ARG A 50 14.94 -13.09 10.15
N LEU A 51 14.39 -12.47 11.20
CA LEU A 51 14.02 -13.15 12.43
C LEU A 51 12.90 -14.17 12.19
N MET A 52 11.93 -13.88 11.31
CA MET A 52 10.90 -14.84 10.92
C MET A 52 11.48 -16.05 10.17
N MET A 53 12.52 -15.87 9.33
CA MET A 53 13.25 -17.00 8.74
C MET A 53 13.97 -17.84 9.80
N ASP A 54 14.48 -17.19 10.84
CA ASP A 54 15.05 -17.83 12.03
C ASP A 54 13.96 -18.32 13.01
N ARG A 55 12.67 -18.28 12.61
CA ARG A 55 11.47 -18.75 13.32
C ARG A 55 11.15 -17.99 14.61
N ILE A 56 11.45 -16.70 14.65
CA ILE A 56 11.19 -15.82 15.78
C ILE A 56 10.00 -14.91 15.45
N ILE A 57 8.95 -14.94 16.28
CA ILE A 57 7.74 -14.12 16.13
C ILE A 57 7.66 -13.10 17.28
N PHE A 58 7.33 -11.85 16.97
CA PHE A 58 7.15 -10.79 17.98
C PHE A 58 5.69 -10.41 18.14
N LEU A 59 5.23 -10.41 19.39
CA LEU A 59 3.96 -9.80 19.79
C LEU A 59 4.24 -8.57 20.65
N GLY A 60 4.35 -7.42 20.00
CA GLY A 60 4.61 -6.12 20.66
C GLY A 60 3.39 -5.20 20.77
N THR A 61 2.30 -5.54 20.10
CA THR A 61 1.06 -4.75 20.05
C THR A 61 -0.04 -5.42 20.86
N GLN A 62 -1.08 -4.66 21.16
CA GLN A 62 -2.29 -5.22 21.77
C GLN A 62 -2.88 -6.29 20.86
N ILE A 63 -3.38 -7.37 21.47
CA ILE A 63 -4.08 -8.43 20.75
C ILE A 63 -5.45 -7.91 20.35
N ASP A 64 -5.66 -7.78 19.05
CA ASP A 64 -6.94 -7.57 18.39
C ASP A 64 -7.16 -8.65 17.32
N ASP A 65 -8.32 -8.65 16.68
CA ASP A 65 -8.68 -9.64 15.66
C ASP A 65 -7.67 -9.65 14.49
N TYR A 66 -7.12 -8.49 14.13
CA TYR A 66 -6.14 -8.38 13.06
C TYR A 66 -4.79 -8.99 13.44
N THR A 67 -4.27 -8.63 14.61
CA THR A 67 -3.00 -9.12 15.14
C THR A 67 -3.07 -10.62 15.40
N GLY A 68 -4.20 -11.10 15.94
CA GLY A 68 -4.46 -12.52 16.16
C GLY A 68 -4.47 -13.34 14.86
N ASN A 69 -5.22 -12.89 13.85
CA ASN A 69 -5.23 -13.55 12.54
C ASN A 69 -3.84 -13.55 11.88
N THR A 70 -3.09 -12.47 12.02
CA THR A 70 -1.74 -12.34 11.47
C THR A 70 -0.77 -13.31 12.15
N LEU A 71 -0.81 -13.43 13.49
CA LEU A 71 0.00 -14.40 14.24
C LEU A 71 -0.34 -15.83 13.86
N GLN A 72 -1.63 -16.17 13.74
CA GLN A 72 -2.05 -17.50 13.32
C GLN A 72 -1.51 -17.85 11.93
N ALA A 73 -1.59 -16.91 10.97
CA ALA A 73 -1.04 -17.12 9.64
C ALA A 73 0.48 -17.35 9.66
N GLN A 74 1.23 -16.60 10.48
CA GLN A 74 2.68 -16.76 10.62
C GLN A 74 3.06 -18.13 11.21
N LEU A 75 2.34 -18.60 12.23
CA LEU A 75 2.55 -19.92 12.82
C LEU A 75 2.31 -21.05 11.80
N LEU A 76 1.19 -21.00 11.08
CA LEU A 76 0.87 -21.99 10.05
C LEU A 76 1.89 -21.98 8.91
N TYR A 77 2.40 -20.80 8.55
CA TYR A 77 3.45 -20.68 7.55
C TYR A 77 4.75 -21.36 8.00
N LEU A 78 5.22 -21.10 9.22
CA LEU A 78 6.46 -21.70 9.72
C LEU A 78 6.36 -23.23 9.88
N ASP A 79 5.21 -23.73 10.34
CA ASP A 79 4.92 -25.16 10.41
C ASP A 79 4.92 -25.81 9.02
N SER A 80 4.34 -25.14 8.02
CA SER A 80 4.35 -25.63 6.64
C SER A 80 5.74 -25.69 6.00
N VAL A 81 6.65 -24.79 6.41
CA VAL A 81 8.02 -24.74 5.88
C VAL A 81 8.85 -25.88 6.44
N ASP A 82 8.77 -26.14 7.75
CA ASP A 82 9.39 -27.31 8.38
C ASP A 82 8.77 -27.52 9.77
N SER A 83 7.94 -28.55 9.88
CA SER A 83 7.18 -28.90 11.09
C SER A 83 8.00 -29.61 12.16
N SER A 84 9.29 -29.87 11.91
CA SER A 84 10.18 -30.61 12.83
C SER A 84 10.97 -29.71 13.77
N LYS A 85 10.94 -28.40 13.52
CA LYS A 85 11.66 -27.39 14.31
C LYS A 85 10.70 -26.52 15.09
N ASP A 86 11.09 -26.21 16.32
CA ASP A 86 10.34 -25.34 17.20
C ASP A 86 10.32 -23.88 16.69
N ILE A 87 9.28 -23.14 17.09
CA ILE A 87 9.08 -21.71 16.83
C ILE A 87 9.37 -20.97 18.14
N SER A 88 10.18 -19.91 18.10
CA SER A 88 10.63 -19.13 19.27
C SER A 88 9.93 -17.79 19.42
#